data_AF-A0A3D3FL82-F1
#
_entry.id   AF-A0A3D3FL82-F1
#
_cell.length_a   1.000
_cell.length_b   1.000
_cell.length_c   1.000
_cell.angle_alpha   90.00
_cell.angle_beta   90.00
_cell.angle_gamma   90.00
#
_symmetry.space_group_name_H-M   'P 1'
#
loop_
_entity.id
_entity.type
_entity.pdbx_description
1 polymer ?
#
loop_
_entity_poly.entity_id
_entity_poly.type
_entity_poly.pdbx_seq_one_letter_code
_entity_poly.pdbx_strand_id
1 'polypeptide(L)'
;MMPAPSYGELLDSFQDQNLLVEIGRDLMRERNVDKLLRKILKVSRLMTGADAGSIFLAEEFDGRAMLRFKYSHTVSKDLPYEEFTMPRTYGSIAGYVSLTGHSLNIPDVYELARDLPYSFNDSFDLAHGYRTKSMLTVPMTDHTGAVVGVIQLLNSKELPEGLGTDPDTIILETHEDFEKKVAPFKTRYEALMEAVAAQAAVALENAAMIKRIQGQFEQFVAAAVDAVEARDPATSGHSSRVAQYATNMARALNAAAESEGKPARFSEIEIQELEYAGLLHDFGKVYIDPSIFLKAKKLFPVEYERLTLRLKYLRRSLELDFALRETAMDENARRELDADRERSIAELIEVNRLIEELNEPAMLSVEPETTIDRILASSVALVAGIDDEPIPILTEYEIRNLSTKRGSLNAAERLEIEKHVVRSYEFVKRIPWPPGFTRIPEFVKSHHEMLDGSGYPDKLRGDQIPFQARMLAVADIYDALTASDRPYKKSATPEKAFSILDDEAKRGKLDQVLVDLMKSIVQAN
;
A
#
# COMPACT_ATOMS: atom_id res chain seq x y z
N MET A 1 -61.72 -1.21 -22.92
CA MET A 1 -60.95 -2.15 -23.76
C MET A 1 -59.83 -1.30 -24.37
N MET A 2 -58.58 -1.44 -23.91
CA MET A 2 -57.48 -0.70 -24.53
C MET A 2 -57.30 -1.21 -25.98
N PRO A 3 -57.01 -0.33 -26.95
CA PRO A 3 -56.78 -0.75 -28.34
C PRO A 3 -55.61 -1.74 -28.40
N ALA A 4 -55.70 -2.72 -29.30
CA ALA A 4 -54.61 -3.66 -29.53
C ALA A 4 -53.39 -2.89 -30.11
N PRO A 5 -52.17 -3.13 -29.60
CA PRO A 5 -50.97 -2.46 -30.09
C PRO A 5 -50.72 -2.80 -31.56
N SER A 6 -50.28 -1.82 -32.33
CA SER A 6 -49.92 -1.98 -33.73
C SER A 6 -48.66 -2.86 -33.87
N TYR A 7 -48.47 -3.45 -35.05
CA TYR A 7 -47.27 -4.25 -35.36
C TYR A 7 -45.96 -3.44 -35.18
N GLY A 8 -45.99 -2.14 -35.51
CA GLY A 8 -44.86 -1.24 -35.28
C GLY A 8 -44.53 -1.06 -33.80
N GLU A 9 -45.54 -0.85 -32.96
CA GLU A 9 -45.35 -0.73 -31.50
C GLU A 9 -44.83 -2.03 -30.86
N LEU A 10 -45.26 -3.19 -31.38
CA LEU A 10 -44.75 -4.49 -30.94
C LEU A 10 -43.29 -4.72 -31.35
N LEU A 11 -42.90 -4.28 -32.55
CA LEU A 11 -41.52 -4.38 -33.03
C LEU A 11 -40.58 -3.45 -32.26
N ASP A 12 -40.99 -2.19 -32.05
CA ASP A 12 -40.27 -1.23 -31.20
C ASP A 12 -40.08 -1.81 -29.79
N SER A 13 -41.14 -2.33 -29.17
CA SER A 13 -41.07 -2.92 -27.83
C SER A 13 -40.12 -4.12 -27.76
N PHE A 14 -40.07 -4.97 -28.79
CA PHE A 14 -39.15 -6.10 -28.86
C PHE A 14 -37.69 -5.64 -29.02
N GLN A 15 -37.44 -4.60 -29.82
CA GLN A 15 -36.11 -4.01 -29.99
C GLN A 15 -35.62 -3.37 -28.69
N ASP A 16 -36.49 -2.60 -28.02
CA ASP A 16 -36.22 -1.98 -26.72
C ASP A 16 -35.84 -3.03 -25.65
N GLN A 17 -36.54 -4.16 -25.60
CA GLN A 17 -36.24 -5.25 -24.66
C GLN A 17 -34.87 -5.89 -24.91
N ASN A 18 -34.52 -6.19 -26.17
CA ASN A 18 -33.22 -6.76 -26.48
C ASN A 18 -32.09 -5.79 -26.13
N LEU A 19 -32.30 -4.51 -26.44
CA LEU A 19 -31.36 -3.44 -26.14
C LEU A 19 -31.15 -3.31 -24.62
N LEU A 20 -32.22 -3.29 -23.82
CA LEU A 20 -32.14 -3.31 -22.35
C LEU A 20 -31.30 -4.48 -21.80
N VAL A 21 -31.48 -5.68 -22.34
CA VAL A 21 -30.74 -6.87 -21.90
C VAL A 21 -29.26 -6.76 -22.24
N GLU A 22 -28.93 -6.29 -23.44
CA GLU A 22 -27.54 -6.10 -23.89
C GLU A 22 -26.84 -5.04 -23.03
N ILE A 23 -27.49 -3.90 -22.82
CA ILE A 23 -27.02 -2.80 -21.98
C ILE A 23 -26.78 -3.30 -20.55
N GLY A 24 -27.75 -4.00 -19.97
CA GLY A 24 -27.62 -4.52 -18.61
C GLY A 24 -26.38 -5.42 -18.45
N ARG A 25 -26.05 -6.24 -19.46
CA ARG A 25 -24.83 -7.06 -19.44
C ARG A 25 -23.56 -6.23 -19.56
N ASP A 26 -23.58 -5.18 -20.37
CA ASP A 26 -22.41 -4.34 -20.62
C ASP A 26 -22.11 -3.38 -19.47
N LEU A 27 -23.15 -2.80 -18.84
CA LEU A 27 -23.01 -1.95 -17.66
C LEU A 27 -22.40 -2.71 -16.49
N MET A 28 -22.79 -3.98 -16.28
CA MET A 28 -22.29 -4.80 -15.19
C MET A 28 -20.81 -5.23 -15.34
N ARG A 29 -20.24 -5.15 -16.54
CA ARG A 29 -18.84 -5.52 -16.80
C ARG A 29 -17.86 -4.35 -16.62
N GLU A 30 -18.34 -3.13 -16.69
CA GLU A 30 -17.52 -1.94 -16.59
C GLU A 30 -17.27 -1.58 -15.12
N ARG A 31 -16.00 -1.50 -14.72
CA ARG A 31 -15.61 -1.16 -13.34
C ARG A 31 -15.24 0.30 -13.18
N ASN A 32 -14.91 0.99 -14.29
CA ASN A 32 -14.54 2.39 -14.25
C ASN A 32 -15.80 3.26 -14.31
N VAL A 33 -16.04 4.04 -13.24
CA VAL A 33 -17.22 4.91 -13.09
C VAL A 33 -17.36 5.89 -14.25
N ASP A 34 -16.27 6.53 -14.71
CA ASP A 34 -16.34 7.52 -15.79
C ASP A 34 -16.68 6.88 -17.14
N LYS A 35 -16.11 5.70 -17.44
CA LYS A 35 -16.49 4.93 -18.63
C LYS A 35 -17.93 4.45 -18.56
N LEU A 36 -18.38 4.04 -17.37
CA LEU A 36 -19.74 3.60 -17.13
C LEU A 36 -20.75 4.74 -17.37
N LEU A 37 -20.50 5.93 -16.81
CA LEU A 37 -21.33 7.12 -17.03
C LEU A 37 -21.44 7.50 -18.51
N ARG A 38 -20.32 7.43 -19.24
CA ARG A 38 -20.30 7.68 -20.70
C ARG A 38 -21.17 6.68 -21.46
N LYS A 39 -21.08 5.40 -21.11
CA LYS A 39 -21.91 4.34 -21.71
C LYS A 39 -23.38 4.54 -21.38
N ILE A 40 -23.73 4.79 -20.11
CA ILE A 40 -25.10 5.05 -19.66
C ILE A 40 -25.71 6.18 -20.48
N LEU A 41 -25.01 7.31 -20.59
CA LEU A 41 -25.53 8.48 -21.30
C LEU A 41 -25.68 8.23 -22.80
N LYS A 42 -24.68 7.62 -23.44
CA LYS A 42 -24.73 7.26 -24.86
C LYS A 42 -25.93 6.36 -25.16
N VAL A 43 -26.10 5.33 -24.36
CA VAL A 43 -27.21 4.38 -24.46
C VAL A 43 -28.55 5.08 -24.28
N SER A 44 -28.69 5.87 -23.21
CA SER A 44 -29.92 6.60 -22.89
C SER A 44 -30.36 7.47 -24.06
N ARG A 45 -29.39 8.16 -24.69
CA ARG A 45 -29.66 9.02 -25.85
C ARG A 45 -30.07 8.24 -27.10
N LEU A 46 -29.38 7.13 -27.41
CA LEU A 46 -29.73 6.29 -28.56
C LEU A 46 -31.12 5.69 -28.42
N MET A 47 -31.51 5.30 -27.21
CA MET A 47 -32.83 4.71 -26.93
C MET A 47 -33.98 5.70 -27.09
N THR A 48 -33.77 6.98 -26.77
CA THR A 48 -34.84 8.00 -26.80
C THR A 48 -34.73 8.96 -27.98
N GLY A 49 -33.74 8.78 -28.84
CA GLY A 49 -33.37 9.72 -29.89
C GLY A 49 -32.98 11.11 -29.39
N ALA A 50 -32.43 11.23 -28.18
CA ALA A 50 -32.09 12.53 -27.59
C ALA A 50 -30.81 13.11 -28.20
N ASP A 51 -30.84 14.41 -28.52
CA ASP A 51 -29.69 15.14 -29.03
C ASP A 51 -28.59 15.35 -27.99
N ALA A 52 -28.99 15.60 -26.75
CA ALA A 52 -28.06 15.79 -25.64
C ALA A 52 -28.52 15.04 -24.40
N GLY A 53 -27.58 14.84 -23.49
CA GLY A 53 -27.90 14.35 -22.17
C GLY A 53 -26.86 14.78 -21.14
N SER A 54 -27.26 14.72 -19.89
CA SER A 54 -26.46 15.06 -18.72
C SER A 54 -26.74 14.08 -17.58
N ILE A 55 -25.71 13.75 -16.82
CA ILE A 55 -25.83 12.95 -15.59
C ILE A 55 -25.44 13.81 -14.39
N PHE A 56 -26.35 13.85 -13.42
CA PHE A 56 -26.15 14.45 -12.11
C PHE A 56 -26.03 13.34 -11.07
N LEU A 57 -25.04 13.40 -10.20
CA LEU A 57 -24.90 12.47 -9.08
C LEU A 57 -25.26 13.17 -7.77
N ALA A 58 -26.03 12.50 -6.92
CA ALA A 58 -26.33 13.00 -5.59
C ALA A 58 -25.11 12.82 -4.69
N GLU A 59 -24.70 13.89 -4.03
CA GLU A 59 -23.60 13.86 -3.07
C GLU A 59 -23.92 14.71 -1.83
N GLU A 60 -23.22 14.41 -0.75
CA GLU A 60 -23.30 15.18 0.49
C GLU A 60 -21.96 15.88 0.72
N PHE A 61 -22.01 17.20 0.91
CA PHE A 61 -20.84 18.01 1.20
C PHE A 61 -21.13 18.88 2.42
N ASP A 62 -20.32 18.72 3.48
CA ASP A 62 -20.47 19.45 4.75
C ASP A 62 -21.90 19.40 5.33
N GLY A 63 -22.53 18.22 5.28
CA GLY A 63 -23.90 18.00 5.77
C GLY A 63 -25.02 18.54 4.85
N ARG A 64 -24.68 19.04 3.65
CA ARG A 64 -25.66 19.57 2.68
C ARG A 64 -25.81 18.65 1.48
N ALA A 65 -27.05 18.39 1.08
CA ALA A 65 -27.36 17.61 -0.11
C ALA A 65 -27.14 18.44 -1.38
N MET A 66 -26.27 17.95 -2.25
CA MET A 66 -25.86 18.59 -3.50
C MET A 66 -26.07 17.64 -4.68
N LEU A 67 -26.14 18.21 -5.88
CA LEU A 67 -26.05 17.50 -7.14
C LEU A 67 -24.76 17.91 -7.84
N ARG A 68 -23.93 16.93 -8.17
CA ARG A 68 -22.75 17.12 -9.01
C ARG A 68 -23.11 16.84 -10.46
N PHE A 69 -22.96 17.84 -11.32
CA PHE A 69 -22.96 17.65 -12.75
C PHE A 69 -21.68 16.90 -13.14
N LYS A 70 -21.81 15.64 -13.57
CA LYS A 70 -20.65 14.76 -13.72
C LYS A 70 -20.25 14.54 -15.17
N TYR A 71 -21.23 14.46 -16.06
CA TYR A 71 -20.98 14.19 -17.47
C TYR A 71 -22.10 14.71 -18.34
N SER A 72 -21.77 15.27 -19.51
CA SER A 72 -22.73 15.57 -20.56
C SER A 72 -22.15 15.29 -21.94
N HIS A 73 -23.06 15.10 -22.89
CA HIS A 73 -22.69 14.91 -24.28
C HIS A 73 -23.82 15.35 -25.21
N THR A 74 -23.49 16.23 -26.14
CA THR A 74 -24.39 16.77 -27.17
C THR A 74 -23.89 16.32 -28.53
N VAL A 75 -24.77 15.79 -29.40
CA VAL A 75 -24.37 15.38 -30.76
C VAL A 75 -24.37 16.56 -31.73
N SER A 76 -25.38 17.42 -31.67
CA SER A 76 -25.49 18.50 -32.66
C SER A 76 -24.42 19.59 -32.54
N LYS A 77 -23.78 19.71 -31.38
CA LYS A 77 -22.74 20.69 -31.11
C LYS A 77 -21.69 20.09 -30.18
N ASP A 78 -20.42 20.29 -30.50
CA ASP A 78 -19.32 19.99 -29.58
C ASP A 78 -19.25 21.09 -28.52
N LEU A 79 -19.86 20.83 -27.37
CA LEU A 79 -19.94 21.76 -26.26
C LEU A 79 -19.01 21.29 -25.13
N PRO A 80 -18.08 22.15 -24.68
CA PRO A 80 -17.28 21.81 -23.51
C PRO A 80 -18.19 21.71 -22.29
N TYR A 81 -17.86 20.78 -21.39
CA TYR A 81 -18.52 20.68 -20.10
C TYR A 81 -17.49 20.76 -18.98
N GLU A 82 -17.87 21.40 -17.89
CA GLU A 82 -17.10 21.45 -16.66
C GLU A 82 -17.91 20.81 -15.53
N GLU A 83 -17.24 20.08 -14.64
CA GLU A 83 -17.89 19.56 -13.45
C GLU A 83 -18.20 20.71 -12.48
N PHE A 84 -19.46 20.82 -12.07
CA PHE A 84 -19.88 21.77 -11.04
C PHE A 84 -20.87 21.12 -10.08
N THR A 85 -21.02 21.73 -8.91
CA THR A 85 -21.97 21.30 -7.90
C THR A 85 -23.07 22.33 -7.73
N MET A 86 -24.30 21.88 -7.60
CA MET A 86 -25.47 22.73 -7.35
C MET A 86 -26.27 22.21 -6.15
N PRO A 87 -26.95 23.09 -5.39
CA PRO A 87 -27.84 22.68 -4.31
C PRO A 87 -28.95 21.75 -4.80
N ARG A 88 -29.19 20.65 -4.07
CA ARG A 88 -30.31 19.73 -4.36
C ARG A 88 -31.62 20.33 -3.83
N THR A 89 -32.28 21.15 -4.65
CA THR A 89 -33.51 21.87 -4.29
C THR A 89 -34.65 21.61 -5.28
N TYR A 90 -35.89 21.83 -4.85
CA TYR A 90 -37.06 21.70 -5.73
C TYR A 90 -37.06 22.71 -6.88
N GLY A 91 -36.31 23.81 -6.79
CA GLY A 91 -36.33 24.90 -7.78
C GLY A 91 -35.72 24.55 -9.14
N SER A 92 -34.86 23.54 -9.21
CA SER A 92 -34.29 23.06 -10.48
C SER A 92 -34.96 21.75 -10.91
N ILE A 93 -35.09 21.51 -12.22
CA ILE A 93 -35.69 20.27 -12.75
C ILE A 93 -34.94 19.03 -12.23
N ALA A 94 -33.60 19.02 -12.32
CA ALA A 94 -32.78 17.92 -11.81
C ALA A 94 -32.91 17.77 -10.28
N GLY A 95 -32.96 18.87 -9.53
CA GLY A 95 -33.16 18.84 -8.08
C GLY A 95 -34.55 18.34 -7.67
N TYR A 96 -35.60 18.74 -8.39
CA TYR A 96 -36.97 18.25 -8.18
C TYR A 96 -37.07 16.74 -8.40
N VAL A 97 -36.58 16.24 -9.54
CA VAL A 97 -36.58 14.80 -9.83
C VAL A 97 -35.75 14.04 -8.80
N SER A 98 -34.60 14.61 -8.42
CA SER A 98 -33.76 13.99 -7.40
C SER A 98 -34.44 13.89 -6.04
N LEU A 99 -35.18 14.91 -5.60
CA LEU A 99 -35.85 14.92 -4.29
C LEU A 99 -37.15 14.12 -4.25
N THR A 100 -37.90 14.11 -5.35
CA THR A 100 -39.20 13.44 -5.43
C THR A 100 -39.10 11.99 -5.86
N GLY A 101 -38.07 11.62 -6.63
CA GLY A 101 -37.99 10.32 -7.28
C GLY A 101 -39.03 10.13 -8.39
N HIS A 102 -39.64 11.21 -8.88
CA HIS A 102 -40.61 11.17 -9.98
C HIS A 102 -39.97 11.70 -11.26
N SER A 103 -40.13 10.96 -12.36
CA SER A 103 -39.69 11.36 -13.69
C SER A 103 -40.50 12.56 -14.20
N LEU A 104 -39.83 13.46 -14.92
CA LEU A 104 -40.46 14.60 -15.59
C LEU A 104 -40.23 14.50 -17.09
N ASN A 105 -41.33 14.45 -17.85
CA ASN A 105 -41.35 14.53 -19.30
C ASN A 105 -42.00 15.86 -19.72
N ILE A 106 -41.16 16.81 -20.15
CA ILE A 106 -41.55 18.18 -20.47
C ILE A 106 -41.50 18.36 -21.99
N PRO A 107 -42.65 18.59 -22.65
CA PRO A 107 -42.71 18.77 -24.11
C PRO A 107 -41.95 20.01 -24.60
N ASP A 108 -42.09 21.13 -23.88
CA ASP A 108 -41.38 22.38 -24.12
C ASP A 108 -41.04 23.07 -22.79
N VAL A 109 -39.76 23.21 -22.48
CA VAL A 109 -39.28 23.81 -21.22
C VAL A 109 -39.54 25.32 -21.14
N TYR A 110 -39.76 26.00 -22.27
CA TYR A 110 -40.10 27.44 -22.29
C TYR A 110 -41.60 27.69 -22.05
N GLU A 111 -42.44 26.65 -22.14
CA GLU A 111 -43.88 26.72 -21.87
C GLU A 111 -44.24 26.31 -20.43
N LEU A 112 -43.25 26.12 -19.55
CA LEU A 112 -43.48 25.75 -18.15
C LEU A 112 -44.31 26.80 -17.40
N ALA A 113 -45.32 26.34 -16.66
CA ALA A 113 -46.15 27.19 -15.85
C ALA A 113 -45.37 27.76 -14.65
N ARG A 114 -45.61 29.04 -14.33
CA ARG A 114 -44.83 29.79 -13.32
C ARG A 114 -45.10 29.37 -11.86
N ASP A 115 -46.16 28.62 -11.63
CA ASP A 115 -46.58 28.10 -10.32
C ASP A 115 -45.99 26.72 -10.00
N LEU A 116 -45.25 26.12 -10.93
CA LEU A 116 -44.54 24.87 -10.70
C LEU A 116 -43.39 25.07 -9.68
N PRO A 117 -43.09 24.05 -8.86
CA PRO A 117 -42.04 24.15 -7.84
C PRO A 117 -40.63 24.18 -8.43
N TYR A 118 -40.48 23.88 -9.72
CA TYR A 118 -39.23 23.88 -10.50
C TYR A 118 -39.30 24.84 -11.69
N SER A 119 -38.16 25.33 -12.14
CA SER A 119 -38.03 26.14 -13.34
C SER A 119 -36.89 25.67 -14.25
N PHE A 120 -36.96 26.05 -15.52
CA PHE A 120 -35.87 25.89 -16.47
C PHE A 120 -34.90 27.08 -16.38
N ASN A 121 -33.60 26.80 -16.44
CA ASN A 121 -32.54 27.81 -16.50
C ASN A 121 -31.97 27.86 -17.92
N ASP A 122 -32.22 28.96 -18.62
CA ASP A 122 -31.83 29.20 -20.02
C ASP A 122 -30.42 29.77 -20.17
N SER A 123 -29.67 29.98 -19.08
CA SER A 123 -28.33 30.57 -19.14
C SER A 123 -27.36 29.78 -20.03
N PHE A 124 -27.47 28.46 -20.01
CA PHE A 124 -26.64 27.58 -20.85
C PHE A 124 -27.00 27.72 -22.33
N ASP A 125 -28.29 27.74 -22.64
CA ASP A 125 -28.83 27.91 -23.99
C ASP A 125 -28.38 29.25 -24.59
N LEU A 126 -28.49 30.34 -23.82
CA LEU A 126 -28.06 31.67 -24.21
C LEU A 126 -26.56 31.77 -24.43
N ALA A 127 -25.75 31.17 -23.55
CA ALA A 127 -24.29 31.24 -23.61
C ALA A 127 -23.70 30.47 -24.81
N HIS A 128 -24.31 29.35 -25.20
CA HIS A 128 -23.77 28.44 -26.22
C HIS A 128 -24.58 28.42 -27.52
N GLY A 129 -25.61 29.28 -27.63
CA GLY A 129 -26.52 29.29 -28.76
C GLY A 129 -27.20 27.93 -28.98
N TYR A 130 -27.48 27.21 -27.90
CA TYR A 130 -28.24 25.96 -27.91
C TYR A 130 -29.69 26.27 -27.51
N ARG A 131 -30.67 25.47 -27.95
CA ARG A 131 -32.06 25.62 -27.52
C ARG A 131 -32.59 24.28 -27.04
N THR A 132 -32.89 24.21 -25.76
CA THR A 132 -33.55 23.09 -25.11
C THR A 132 -35.04 23.28 -25.28
N LYS A 133 -35.70 22.37 -25.99
CA LYS A 133 -37.15 22.37 -26.20
C LYS A 133 -37.77 21.25 -25.38
N SER A 134 -37.65 19.99 -25.82
CA SER A 134 -38.14 18.85 -25.04
C SER A 134 -37.11 18.35 -24.03
N MET A 135 -37.57 17.90 -22.87
CA MET A 135 -36.71 17.41 -21.79
C MET A 135 -37.33 16.21 -21.08
N LEU A 136 -36.59 15.11 -20.98
CA LEU A 136 -36.93 13.96 -20.16
C LEU A 136 -35.89 13.82 -19.04
N THR A 137 -36.34 13.93 -17.80
CA THR A 137 -35.47 13.82 -16.61
C THR A 137 -35.95 12.66 -15.75
N VAL A 138 -35.09 11.66 -15.53
CA VAL A 138 -35.41 10.44 -14.79
C VAL A 138 -34.49 10.24 -13.59
N PRO A 139 -35.00 9.77 -12.45
CA PRO A 139 -34.19 9.50 -11.27
C PRO A 139 -33.44 8.18 -11.42
N MET A 140 -32.21 8.14 -10.92
CA MET A 140 -31.44 6.92 -10.74
C MET A 140 -31.66 6.46 -9.30
N THR A 141 -32.44 5.40 -9.11
CA THR A 141 -32.77 4.87 -7.78
C THR A 141 -32.00 3.59 -7.49
N ASP A 142 -31.44 3.50 -6.29
CA ASP A 142 -30.80 2.28 -5.82
C ASP A 142 -31.82 1.23 -5.34
N HIS A 143 -31.31 0.08 -4.88
CA HIS A 143 -32.10 -1.03 -4.38
C HIS A 143 -32.89 -0.72 -3.09
N THR A 144 -32.56 0.37 -2.39
CA THR A 144 -33.28 0.86 -1.21
C THR A 144 -34.37 1.88 -1.56
N GLY A 145 -34.40 2.33 -2.82
CA GLY A 145 -35.27 3.41 -3.29
C GLY A 145 -34.70 4.81 -3.11
N ALA A 146 -33.44 4.94 -2.67
CA ALA A 146 -32.78 6.23 -2.57
C ALA A 146 -32.28 6.69 -3.95
N VAL A 147 -32.42 8.00 -4.23
CA VAL A 147 -31.99 8.57 -5.52
C VAL A 147 -30.49 8.88 -5.47
N VAL A 148 -29.69 8.09 -6.19
CA VAL A 148 -28.23 8.24 -6.29
C VAL A 148 -27.81 9.25 -7.37
N GLY A 149 -28.72 9.60 -8.26
CA GLY A 149 -28.46 10.53 -9.35
C GLY A 149 -29.68 10.79 -10.22
N VAL A 150 -29.50 11.55 -11.29
CA VAL A 150 -30.53 11.92 -12.25
C VAL A 150 -29.93 11.90 -13.64
N ILE A 151 -30.63 11.29 -14.59
CA ILE A 151 -30.31 11.37 -16.02
C ILE A 151 -31.26 12.37 -16.64
N GLN A 152 -30.71 13.38 -17.30
CA GLN A 152 -31.45 14.38 -18.05
C GLN A 152 -31.15 14.22 -19.53
N LEU A 153 -32.19 14.11 -20.36
CA LEU A 153 -32.11 13.96 -21.80
C LEU A 153 -32.83 15.14 -22.44
N LEU A 154 -32.20 15.73 -23.44
CA LEU A 154 -32.69 16.94 -24.10
C LEU A 154 -32.97 16.66 -25.58
N ASN A 155 -34.01 17.30 -26.09
CA ASN A 155 -34.35 17.40 -27.50
C ASN A 155 -34.46 16.03 -28.18
N SER A 156 -35.60 15.35 -28.03
CA SER A 156 -35.87 14.14 -28.81
C SER A 156 -35.99 14.49 -30.30
N LYS A 157 -35.25 13.76 -31.14
CA LYS A 157 -35.19 13.94 -32.61
C LYS A 157 -36.04 12.92 -33.37
N GLU A 158 -36.89 12.18 -32.67
CA GLU A 158 -37.82 11.23 -33.29
C GLU A 158 -39.07 11.94 -33.79
N LEU A 159 -39.14 12.19 -35.10
CA LEU A 159 -40.27 12.86 -35.73
C LEU A 159 -41.48 11.91 -35.90
N PRO A 160 -42.73 12.42 -35.78
CA PRO A 160 -43.96 11.60 -35.88
C PRO A 160 -44.20 10.92 -37.24
N GLU A 161 -43.63 11.45 -38.33
CA GLU A 161 -43.78 10.93 -39.69
C GLU A 161 -42.39 10.73 -40.34
N GLY A 162 -41.78 9.56 -40.19
CA GLY A 162 -40.55 9.23 -40.95
C GLY A 162 -39.78 8.03 -40.44
N LEU A 163 -39.78 6.96 -41.23
CA LEU A 163 -39.04 5.72 -41.04
C LEU A 163 -37.51 5.93 -40.92
N GLY A 164 -36.90 5.35 -39.88
CA GLY A 164 -35.58 4.71 -39.99
C GLY A 164 -34.32 5.59 -40.10
N THR A 165 -34.42 6.91 -39.99
CA THR A 165 -33.22 7.77 -39.88
C THR A 165 -32.62 7.68 -38.48
N ASP A 166 -31.35 7.32 -38.40
CA ASP A 166 -30.57 7.33 -37.15
C ASP A 166 -30.63 8.73 -36.52
N PRO A 167 -31.15 8.89 -35.29
CA PRO A 167 -31.26 10.18 -34.61
C PRO A 167 -29.94 10.97 -34.58
N ASP A 168 -28.79 10.29 -34.53
CA ASP A 168 -27.48 10.95 -34.51
C ASP A 168 -27.10 11.59 -35.86
N THR A 169 -27.79 11.26 -36.95
CA THR A 169 -27.62 11.93 -38.26
C THR A 169 -28.34 13.28 -38.35
N ILE A 170 -29.27 13.55 -37.44
CA ILE A 170 -30.02 14.81 -37.39
C ILE A 170 -29.24 15.80 -36.53
N ILE A 171 -28.71 16.85 -37.16
CA ILE A 171 -27.97 17.93 -36.52
C ILE A 171 -28.87 19.18 -36.36
N LEU A 172 -28.87 19.74 -35.16
CA LEU A 172 -29.59 20.95 -34.74
C LEU A 172 -28.62 22.14 -34.65
N GLU A 173 -28.56 22.97 -35.71
CA GLU A 173 -27.65 24.11 -35.76
C GLU A 173 -28.37 25.44 -35.55
N THR A 174 -29.50 25.60 -36.23
CA THR A 174 -30.27 26.85 -36.29
C THR A 174 -31.50 26.81 -35.39
N HIS A 175 -32.03 27.98 -35.01
CA HIS A 175 -33.26 28.06 -34.21
C HIS A 175 -34.44 27.32 -34.86
N GLU A 176 -34.53 27.36 -36.19
CA GLU A 176 -35.56 26.66 -36.96
C GLU A 176 -35.43 25.13 -36.86
N ASP A 177 -34.21 24.61 -36.76
CA ASP A 177 -33.96 23.18 -36.55
C ASP A 177 -34.54 22.71 -35.21
N PHE A 178 -34.32 23.47 -34.13
CA PHE A 178 -34.88 23.15 -32.82
C PHE A 178 -36.42 23.21 -32.81
N GLU A 179 -37.02 24.06 -33.63
CA GLU A 179 -38.49 24.14 -33.71
C GLU A 179 -39.11 23.01 -34.54
N LYS A 180 -38.46 22.62 -35.66
CA LYS A 180 -39.01 21.65 -36.63
C LYS A 180 -38.57 20.22 -36.41
N LYS A 181 -37.36 20.00 -35.87
CA LYS A 181 -36.72 18.68 -35.78
C LYS A 181 -36.73 18.10 -34.36
N VAL A 182 -37.23 18.86 -33.37
CA VAL A 182 -37.38 18.39 -31.99
C VAL A 182 -38.85 18.09 -31.69
N ALA A 183 -39.09 16.90 -31.16
CA ALA A 183 -40.39 16.45 -30.71
C ALA A 183 -40.41 16.22 -29.19
N PRO A 184 -41.59 16.21 -28.55
CA PRO A 184 -41.74 15.72 -27.18
C PRO A 184 -41.30 14.25 -27.06
N PHE A 185 -40.74 13.87 -25.91
CA PHE A 185 -40.41 12.47 -25.66
C PHE A 185 -41.69 11.63 -25.57
N LYS A 186 -41.72 10.50 -26.28
CA LYS A 186 -42.84 9.54 -26.22
C LYS A 186 -43.01 9.02 -24.79
N THR A 187 -44.25 8.86 -24.32
CA THR A 187 -44.56 8.37 -22.97
C THR A 187 -43.94 7.00 -22.66
N ARG A 188 -43.73 6.14 -23.67
CA ARG A 188 -43.04 4.84 -23.48
C ARG A 188 -41.60 4.98 -22.98
N TYR A 189 -40.95 6.11 -23.28
CA TYR A 189 -39.57 6.36 -22.85
C TYR A 189 -39.44 6.63 -21.37
N GLU A 190 -40.51 7.03 -20.67
CA GLU A 190 -40.47 7.22 -19.22
C GLU A 190 -40.17 5.89 -18.52
N ALA A 191 -40.99 4.87 -18.74
CA ALA A 191 -40.80 3.55 -18.13
C ALA A 191 -39.50 2.86 -18.61
N LEU A 192 -39.13 3.05 -19.87
CA LEU A 192 -37.89 2.51 -20.43
C LEU A 192 -36.66 3.13 -19.77
N MET A 193 -36.65 4.46 -19.65
CA MET A 193 -35.54 5.17 -19.05
C MET A 193 -35.47 5.00 -17.54
N GLU A 194 -36.59 4.84 -16.84
CA GLU A 194 -36.61 4.43 -15.44
C GLU A 194 -35.92 3.08 -15.24
N ALA A 195 -36.16 2.11 -16.13
CA ALA A 195 -35.48 0.81 -16.07
C ALA A 195 -33.97 0.92 -16.33
N VAL A 196 -33.55 1.70 -17.33
CA VAL A 196 -32.12 1.97 -17.61
C VAL A 196 -31.47 2.69 -16.43
N ALA A 197 -32.13 3.72 -15.88
CA ALA A 197 -31.63 4.50 -14.76
C ALA A 197 -31.46 3.66 -13.49
N ALA A 198 -32.37 2.72 -13.22
CA ALA A 198 -32.25 1.77 -12.12
C ALA A 198 -31.06 0.79 -12.32
N GLN A 199 -30.88 0.22 -13.51
CA GLN A 199 -29.72 -0.63 -13.79
C GLN A 199 -28.40 0.13 -13.69
N ALA A 200 -28.38 1.36 -14.19
CA ALA A 200 -27.25 2.26 -14.11
C ALA A 200 -26.93 2.63 -12.65
N ALA A 201 -27.94 2.89 -11.82
CA ALA A 201 -27.78 3.16 -10.39
C ALA A 201 -27.09 1.98 -9.68
N VAL A 202 -27.58 0.76 -9.89
CA VAL A 202 -27.00 -0.46 -9.30
C VAL A 202 -25.55 -0.67 -9.76
N ALA A 203 -25.25 -0.46 -11.05
CA ALA A 203 -23.90 -0.61 -11.57
C ALA A 203 -22.93 0.44 -10.98
N LEU A 204 -23.37 1.70 -10.86
CA LEU A 204 -22.58 2.77 -10.25
C LEU A 204 -22.35 2.52 -8.76
N GLU A 205 -23.39 2.10 -8.03
CA GLU A 205 -23.30 1.76 -6.61
C GLU A 205 -22.33 0.60 -6.39
N ASN A 206 -22.41 -0.46 -7.20
CA ASN A 206 -21.49 -1.59 -7.14
C ASN A 206 -20.04 -1.16 -7.42
N ALA A 207 -19.80 -0.35 -8.45
CA ALA A 207 -18.47 0.18 -8.75
C ALA A 207 -17.92 1.04 -7.60
N ALA A 208 -18.77 1.89 -7.01
CA ALA A 208 -18.41 2.72 -5.85
C ALA A 208 -18.15 1.88 -4.58
N MET A 209 -18.95 0.83 -4.35
CA MET A 209 -18.79 -0.09 -3.23
C MET A 209 -17.48 -0.85 -3.32
N ILE A 210 -17.14 -1.38 -4.50
CA ILE A 210 -15.84 -2.05 -4.74
C ILE A 210 -14.69 -1.10 -4.42
N LYS A 211 -14.74 0.14 -4.93
CA LYS A 211 -13.70 1.14 -4.66
C LYS A 211 -13.60 1.49 -3.17
N ARG A 212 -14.74 1.58 -2.46
CA ARG A 212 -14.78 1.83 -1.02
C ARG A 212 -14.17 0.69 -0.22
N ILE A 213 -14.48 -0.56 -0.59
CA ILE A 213 -13.89 -1.75 0.04
C ILE A 213 -12.36 -1.76 -0.15
N GLN A 214 -11.89 -1.47 -1.37
CA GLN A 214 -10.45 -1.37 -1.65
C GLN A 214 -9.78 -0.30 -0.78
N GLY A 215 -10.34 0.93 -0.73
CA GLY A 215 -9.79 2.01 0.08
C GLY A 215 -9.83 1.73 1.59
N GLN A 216 -10.88 1.06 2.09
CA GLN A 216 -10.96 0.64 3.48
C GLN A 216 -9.91 -0.42 3.82
N PHE A 217 -9.67 -1.36 2.90
CA PHE A 217 -8.63 -2.37 3.06
C PHE A 217 -7.23 -1.75 3.09
N GLU A 218 -6.93 -0.82 2.17
CA GLU A 218 -5.66 -0.06 2.14
C GLU A 218 -5.42 0.67 3.46
N GLN A 219 -6.42 1.40 3.96
CA GLN A 219 -6.33 2.12 5.23
C GLN A 219 -6.13 1.18 6.43
N PHE A 220 -6.78 0.02 6.40
CA PHE A 220 -6.58 -1.01 7.43
C PHE A 220 -5.15 -1.56 7.43
N VAL A 221 -4.60 -1.89 6.26
CA VAL A 221 -3.22 -2.36 6.11
C VAL A 221 -2.24 -1.30 6.62
N ALA A 222 -2.39 -0.05 6.19
CA ALA A 222 -1.53 1.05 6.64
C ALA A 222 -1.58 1.23 8.17
N ALA A 223 -2.78 1.28 8.76
CA ALA A 223 -2.94 1.43 10.20
C ALA A 223 -2.34 0.24 11.00
N ALA A 224 -2.42 -0.98 10.45
CA ALA A 224 -1.84 -2.16 11.08
C ALA A 224 -0.30 -2.12 11.07
N VAL A 225 0.29 -1.64 9.96
CA VAL A 225 1.74 -1.44 9.85
C VAL A 225 2.21 -0.36 10.82
N ASP A 226 1.54 0.79 10.83
CA ASP A 226 1.84 1.90 11.75
C ASP A 226 1.81 1.43 13.22
N ALA A 227 0.84 0.57 13.58
CA ALA A 227 0.72 0.03 14.93
C ALA A 227 1.86 -0.94 15.30
N VAL A 228 2.38 -1.72 14.34
CA VAL A 228 3.53 -2.62 14.56
C VAL A 228 4.81 -1.80 14.69
N GLU A 229 5.04 -0.84 13.81
CA GLU A 229 6.22 0.03 13.85
C GLU A 229 6.24 0.91 15.12
N ALA A 230 5.07 1.29 15.67
CA ALA A 230 5.01 2.00 16.94
C ALA A 230 5.58 1.20 18.14
N ARG A 231 5.63 -0.15 18.07
CA ARG A 231 6.31 -0.97 19.09
C ARG A 231 7.83 -0.97 18.93
N ASP A 232 8.32 -0.62 17.75
CA ASP A 232 9.73 -0.64 17.38
C ASP A 232 10.16 0.71 16.78
N PRO A 233 10.60 1.66 17.64
CA PRO A 233 10.98 3.00 17.21
C PRO A 233 12.04 3.04 16.11
N ALA A 234 12.81 1.96 15.93
CA ALA A 234 13.87 1.84 14.93
C ALA A 234 13.35 1.41 13.54
N THR A 235 12.04 1.20 13.38
CA THR A 235 11.38 0.82 12.12
C THR A 235 10.35 1.84 11.66
N SER A 236 10.22 3.00 12.30
CA SER A 236 9.20 3.98 11.94
C SER A 236 9.35 4.45 10.48
N GLY A 237 8.32 4.18 9.68
CA GLY A 237 8.26 4.47 8.24
C GLY A 237 9.15 3.59 7.38
N HIS A 238 9.80 2.56 7.93
CA HIS A 238 10.68 1.66 7.18
C HIS A 238 9.90 0.87 6.13
N SER A 239 8.79 0.24 6.53
CA SER A 239 8.01 -0.61 5.62
C SER A 239 7.44 0.20 4.46
N SER A 240 7.04 1.45 4.74
CA SER A 240 6.57 2.41 3.73
C SER A 240 7.67 2.81 2.74
N ARG A 241 8.89 3.09 3.21
CA ARG A 241 10.04 3.41 2.33
C ARG A 241 10.44 2.21 1.48
N VAL A 242 10.51 1.01 2.07
CA VAL A 242 10.80 -0.24 1.34
C VAL A 242 9.76 -0.50 0.25
N ALA A 243 8.46 -0.38 0.57
CA ALA A 243 7.39 -0.49 -0.40
C ALA A 243 7.56 0.54 -1.53
N GLN A 244 7.83 1.80 -1.19
CA GLN A 244 8.04 2.85 -2.17
C GLN A 244 9.24 2.55 -3.10
N TYR A 245 10.40 2.19 -2.55
CA TYR A 245 11.56 1.80 -3.35
C TYR A 245 11.27 0.63 -4.30
N ALA A 246 10.57 -0.40 -3.80
CA ALA A 246 10.20 -1.56 -4.60
C ALA A 246 9.23 -1.19 -5.75
N THR A 247 8.19 -0.40 -5.47
CA THR A 247 7.25 0.06 -6.50
C THR A 247 7.92 0.98 -7.52
N ASN A 248 8.85 1.85 -7.10
CA ASN A 248 9.61 2.71 -8.01
C ASN A 248 10.49 1.89 -8.95
N MET A 249 11.12 0.81 -8.46
CA MET A 249 11.83 -0.13 -9.32
C MET A 249 10.89 -0.80 -10.35
N ALA A 250 9.69 -1.21 -9.95
CA ALA A 250 8.72 -1.81 -10.88
C ALA A 250 8.29 -0.81 -11.97
N ARG A 251 8.00 0.43 -11.57
CA ARG A 251 7.61 1.51 -12.49
C ARG A 251 8.75 1.91 -13.43
N ALA A 252 9.99 1.96 -12.95
CA ALA A 252 11.16 2.23 -13.78
C ALA A 252 11.38 1.13 -14.83
N LEU A 253 11.17 -0.14 -14.48
CA LEU A 253 11.23 -1.25 -15.44
C LEU A 253 10.14 -1.15 -16.51
N ASN A 254 8.92 -0.72 -16.13
CA ASN A 254 7.85 -0.47 -17.10
C ASN A 254 8.19 0.70 -18.04
N ALA A 255 8.73 1.80 -17.52
CA ALA A 255 9.14 2.95 -18.32
C ALA A 255 10.28 2.60 -19.30
N ALA A 256 11.25 1.79 -18.86
CA ALA A 256 12.30 1.28 -19.73
C ALA A 256 11.72 0.40 -20.85
N ALA A 257 10.81 -0.52 -20.53
CA ALA A 257 10.14 -1.35 -21.52
C ALA A 257 9.36 -0.50 -22.55
N GLU A 258 8.65 0.53 -22.10
CA GLU A 258 7.92 1.46 -22.97
C GLU A 258 8.86 2.21 -23.92
N SER A 259 10.02 2.69 -23.43
CA SER A 259 11.02 3.36 -24.26
C SER A 259 11.61 2.45 -25.35
N GLU A 260 11.61 1.14 -25.13
CA GLU A 260 12.03 0.11 -26.08
C GLU A 260 10.88 -0.40 -26.98
N GLY A 261 9.67 0.15 -26.83
CA GLY A 261 8.47 -0.31 -27.55
C GLY A 261 7.96 -1.68 -27.12
N LYS A 262 8.32 -2.15 -25.92
CA LYS A 262 7.92 -3.43 -25.34
C LYS A 262 6.70 -3.26 -24.41
N PRO A 263 5.87 -4.31 -24.23
CA PRO A 263 4.78 -4.25 -23.26
C PRO A 263 5.31 -4.06 -21.83
N ALA A 264 4.50 -3.42 -20.99
CA ALA A 264 4.80 -3.27 -19.56
C ALA A 264 5.09 -4.63 -18.92
N ARG A 265 6.14 -4.68 -18.10
CA ARG A 265 6.58 -5.90 -17.41
C ARG A 265 5.69 -6.23 -16.22
N PHE A 266 5.13 -5.21 -15.57
CA PHE A 266 4.22 -5.33 -14.43
C PHE A 266 2.91 -4.62 -14.74
N SER A 267 1.80 -5.27 -14.44
CA SER A 267 0.49 -4.63 -14.35
C SER A 267 0.39 -3.76 -13.09
N GLU A 268 -0.56 -2.80 -13.05
CA GLU A 268 -0.80 -2.01 -11.83
C GLU A 268 -1.19 -2.88 -10.63
N ILE A 269 -1.87 -4.02 -10.88
CA ILE A 269 -2.21 -4.98 -9.82
C ILE A 269 -0.94 -5.61 -9.23
N GLU A 270 0.03 -6.00 -10.07
CA GLU A 270 1.30 -6.59 -9.60
C GLU A 270 2.18 -5.56 -8.86
N ILE A 271 2.12 -4.29 -9.26
CA ILE A 271 2.79 -3.20 -8.53
C ILE A 271 2.15 -3.02 -7.16
N GLN A 272 0.82 -3.09 -7.08
CA GLN A 272 0.09 -2.98 -5.82
C GLN A 272 0.28 -4.22 -4.92
N GLU A 273 0.41 -5.43 -5.48
CA GLU A 273 0.85 -6.61 -4.73
C GLU A 273 2.25 -6.40 -4.12
N LEU A 274 3.18 -5.84 -4.89
CA LEU A 274 4.53 -5.54 -4.41
C LEU A 274 4.51 -4.49 -3.29
N GLU A 275 3.66 -3.47 -3.41
CA GLU A 275 3.46 -2.45 -2.38
C GLU A 275 2.98 -3.07 -1.06
N TYR A 276 1.89 -3.86 -1.09
CA TYR A 276 1.38 -4.52 0.11
C TYR A 276 2.37 -5.54 0.69
N ALA A 277 3.12 -6.25 -0.16
CA ALA A 277 4.18 -7.13 0.31
C ALA A 277 5.28 -6.34 1.03
N GLY A 278 5.69 -5.18 0.50
CA GLY A 278 6.64 -4.29 1.15
C GLY A 278 6.13 -3.72 2.47
N LEU A 279 4.84 -3.36 2.55
CA LEU A 279 4.25 -2.88 3.79
C LEU A 279 4.17 -3.97 4.88
N LEU A 280 3.92 -5.22 4.50
CA LEU A 280 3.67 -6.32 5.45
C LEU A 280 4.86 -7.26 5.67
N HIS A 281 5.99 -7.07 4.98
CA HIS A 281 7.11 -8.03 4.97
C HIS A 281 7.62 -8.36 6.38
N ASP A 282 7.63 -7.37 7.26
CA ASP A 282 8.19 -7.42 8.60
C ASP A 282 7.16 -7.54 9.73
N PHE A 283 5.88 -7.75 9.40
CA PHE A 283 4.80 -7.81 10.39
C PHE A 283 5.07 -8.84 11.51
N GLY A 284 5.72 -9.95 11.19
CA GLY A 284 6.08 -11.02 12.11
C GLY A 284 7.06 -10.63 13.22
N LYS A 285 7.71 -9.46 13.12
CA LYS A 285 8.57 -8.93 14.20
C LYS A 285 7.81 -8.69 15.51
N VAL A 286 6.49 -8.49 15.44
CA VAL A 286 5.62 -8.32 16.63
C VAL A 286 5.72 -9.48 17.64
N TYR A 287 6.13 -10.67 17.18
CA TYR A 287 6.27 -11.87 18.00
C TYR A 287 7.69 -12.10 18.54
N ILE A 288 8.68 -11.31 18.14
CA ILE A 288 10.07 -11.45 18.63
C ILE A 288 10.20 -10.74 19.99
N ASP A 289 10.99 -11.32 20.90
CA ASP A 289 11.33 -10.68 22.16
C ASP A 289 12.09 -9.35 21.90
N PRO A 290 11.59 -8.20 22.41
CA PRO A 290 12.25 -6.91 22.22
C PRO A 290 13.69 -6.87 22.72
N SER A 291 14.04 -7.65 23.75
CA SER A 291 15.41 -7.69 24.29
C SER A 291 16.41 -8.24 23.27
N ILE A 292 16.04 -9.30 22.55
CA ILE A 292 16.87 -9.90 21.49
C ILE A 292 16.98 -8.93 20.31
N PHE A 293 15.86 -8.32 19.93
CA PHE A 293 15.80 -7.39 18.81
C PHE A 293 16.65 -6.12 19.03
N LEU A 294 16.60 -5.55 20.24
CA LEU A 294 17.34 -4.34 20.62
C LEU A 294 18.75 -4.62 21.17
N LYS A 295 19.24 -5.85 21.04
CA LYS A 295 20.53 -6.28 21.59
C LYS A 295 21.70 -5.58 20.91
N ALA A 296 22.26 -4.56 21.56
CA ALA A 296 23.32 -3.71 21.02
C ALA A 296 24.73 -4.33 21.10
N LYS A 297 25.03 -5.05 22.19
CA LYS A 297 26.32 -5.71 22.46
C LYS A 297 26.14 -7.23 22.52
N LYS A 298 27.23 -8.00 22.52
CA LYS A 298 27.14 -9.48 22.53
C LYS A 298 26.55 -10.04 23.82
N LEU A 299 26.72 -9.35 24.94
CA LEU A 299 26.08 -9.66 26.21
C LEU A 299 24.94 -8.67 26.49
N PHE A 300 23.87 -9.16 27.14
CA PHE A 300 22.83 -8.25 27.63
C PHE A 300 23.38 -7.35 28.76
N PRO A 301 22.83 -6.13 28.95
CA PRO A 301 23.34 -5.19 29.95
C PRO A 301 23.47 -5.78 31.36
N VAL A 302 22.45 -6.54 31.80
CA VAL A 302 22.43 -7.19 33.12
C VAL A 302 23.50 -8.29 33.25
N GLU A 303 23.79 -8.99 32.16
CA GLU A 303 24.79 -10.06 32.13
C GLU A 303 26.20 -9.49 32.14
N TYR A 304 26.40 -8.41 31.38
CA TYR A 304 27.65 -7.66 31.40
C TYR A 304 27.92 -7.06 32.79
N GLU A 305 26.91 -6.49 33.44
CA GLU A 305 27.02 -6.01 34.82
C GLU A 305 27.40 -7.14 35.79
N ARG A 306 26.78 -8.31 35.66
CA ARG A 306 27.11 -9.50 36.46
C ARG A 306 28.56 -9.95 36.25
N LEU A 307 29.03 -9.95 35.00
CA LEU A 307 30.41 -10.26 34.65
C LEU A 307 31.37 -9.25 35.27
N THR A 308 31.08 -7.94 35.15
CA THR A 308 31.89 -6.88 35.77
C THR A 308 31.95 -7.02 37.30
N LEU A 309 30.83 -7.36 37.96
CA LEU A 309 30.81 -7.62 39.39
C LEU A 309 31.68 -8.84 39.76
N ARG A 310 31.66 -9.90 38.94
CA ARG A 310 32.52 -11.07 39.14
C ARG A 310 34.00 -10.71 39.01
N LEU A 311 34.39 -9.91 38.02
CA LEU A 311 35.77 -9.44 37.86
C LEU A 311 36.22 -8.55 39.04
N LYS A 312 35.33 -7.70 39.57
CA LYS A 312 35.60 -6.93 40.79
C LYS A 312 35.77 -7.84 42.00
N TYR A 313 34.97 -8.89 42.11
CA TYR A 313 35.07 -9.87 43.18
C TYR A 313 36.38 -10.69 43.09
N LEU A 314 36.77 -11.12 41.89
CA LEU A 314 38.08 -11.73 41.62
C LEU A 314 39.21 -10.81 42.06
N ARG A 315 39.17 -9.52 41.68
CA ARG A 315 40.16 -8.53 42.10
C ARG A 315 40.28 -8.43 43.62
N ARG A 316 39.14 -8.35 44.32
CA ARG A 316 39.13 -8.24 45.79
C ARG A 316 39.65 -9.50 46.46
N SER A 317 39.32 -10.67 45.92
CA SER A 317 39.81 -11.95 46.45
C SER A 317 41.32 -12.09 46.24
N LEU A 318 41.83 -11.65 45.08
CA LEU A 318 43.27 -11.60 44.77
C LEU A 318 44.00 -10.64 45.72
N GLU A 319 43.51 -9.42 45.89
CA GLU A 319 44.09 -8.43 46.82
C GLU A 319 44.12 -8.95 48.26
N LEU A 320 43.07 -9.68 48.69
CA LEU A 320 43.00 -10.28 50.02
C LEU A 320 44.00 -11.44 50.20
N ASP A 321 44.12 -12.34 49.22
CA ASP A 321 45.09 -13.44 49.25
C ASP A 321 46.54 -12.92 49.39
N PHE A 322 46.89 -11.89 48.62
CA PHE A 322 48.20 -11.23 48.77
C PHE A 322 48.38 -10.59 50.16
N ALA A 323 47.39 -9.88 50.67
CA ALA A 323 47.46 -9.25 52.00
C ALA A 323 47.62 -10.28 53.13
N LEU A 324 46.95 -11.44 53.03
CA LEU A 324 47.09 -12.53 53.99
C LEU A 324 48.50 -13.12 53.95
N ARG A 325 49.08 -13.34 52.77
CA ARG A 325 50.45 -13.86 52.60
C ARG A 325 51.50 -12.88 53.11
N GLU A 326 51.30 -11.57 52.93
CA GLU A 326 52.22 -10.52 53.34
C GLU A 326 52.51 -10.54 54.85
N THR A 327 51.50 -10.86 55.67
CA THR A 327 51.64 -10.91 57.14
C THR A 327 52.63 -11.95 57.65
N ALA A 328 52.99 -12.94 56.82
CA ALA A 328 53.86 -14.06 57.19
C ALA A 328 55.31 -13.96 56.62
N MET A 329 55.66 -12.86 55.92
CA MET A 329 56.86 -12.78 55.08
C MET A 329 57.90 -11.75 55.57
N ASP A 330 59.19 -12.01 55.28
CA ASP A 330 60.31 -11.08 55.51
C ASP A 330 60.41 -9.98 54.42
N GLU A 331 61.31 -8.99 54.59
CA GLU A 331 61.40 -7.84 53.68
C GLU A 331 61.73 -8.20 52.23
N ASN A 332 62.52 -9.25 51.97
CA ASN A 332 62.86 -9.65 50.60
C ASN A 332 61.69 -10.40 49.97
N ALA A 333 61.07 -11.33 50.70
CA ALA A 333 59.90 -12.07 50.23
C ALA A 333 58.68 -11.16 50.00
N ARG A 334 58.55 -10.07 50.76
CA ARG A 334 57.52 -9.02 50.52
C ARG A 334 57.69 -8.31 49.18
N ARG A 335 58.93 -7.99 48.77
CA ARG A 335 59.17 -7.33 47.48
C ARG A 335 58.81 -8.22 46.29
N GLU A 336 59.11 -9.52 46.37
CA GLU A 336 58.72 -10.48 45.34
C GLU A 336 57.19 -10.63 45.28
N LEU A 337 56.54 -10.71 46.44
CA LEU A 337 55.09 -10.79 46.56
C LEU A 337 54.38 -9.55 46.00
N ASP A 338 54.91 -8.35 46.26
CA ASP A 338 54.40 -7.09 45.71
C ASP A 338 54.49 -7.07 44.17
N ALA A 339 55.60 -7.53 43.61
CA ALA A 339 55.79 -7.61 42.15
C ALA A 339 54.81 -8.61 41.50
N ASP A 340 54.56 -9.75 42.14
CA ASP A 340 53.58 -10.73 41.68
C ASP A 340 52.14 -10.20 41.82
N ARG A 341 51.84 -9.43 42.87
CA ARG A 341 50.55 -8.73 43.03
C ARG A 341 50.33 -7.75 41.90
N GLU A 342 51.30 -6.88 41.62
CA GLU A 342 51.21 -5.90 40.53
C GLU A 342 51.01 -6.58 39.17
N ARG A 343 51.74 -7.68 38.92
CA ARG A 343 51.58 -8.47 37.70
C ARG A 343 50.17 -9.06 37.57
N SER A 344 49.64 -9.65 38.64
CA SER A 344 48.32 -10.28 38.66
C SER A 344 47.19 -9.26 38.50
N ILE A 345 47.33 -8.07 39.11
CA ILE A 345 46.38 -6.97 38.92
C ILE A 345 46.43 -6.44 37.49
N ALA A 346 47.63 -6.27 36.92
CA ALA A 346 47.79 -5.85 35.53
C ALA A 346 47.17 -6.86 34.55
N GLU A 347 47.34 -8.15 34.80
CA GLU A 347 46.73 -9.23 34.02
C GLU A 347 45.19 -9.18 34.10
N LEU A 348 44.61 -8.95 35.28
CA LEU A 348 43.16 -8.81 35.43
C LEU A 348 42.60 -7.56 34.72
N ILE A 349 43.34 -6.45 34.72
CA ILE A 349 42.98 -5.24 33.97
C ILE A 349 42.96 -5.54 32.47
N GLU A 350 43.97 -6.27 31.97
CA GLU A 350 44.04 -6.70 30.57
C GLU A 350 42.88 -7.65 30.22
N VAL A 351 42.55 -8.60 31.09
CA VAL A 351 41.37 -9.49 30.91
C VAL A 351 40.09 -8.67 30.79
N ASN A 352 39.87 -7.68 31.66
CA ASN A 352 38.68 -6.82 31.57
C ASN A 352 38.63 -6.04 30.25
N ARG A 353 39.77 -5.50 29.80
CA ARG A 353 39.89 -4.79 28.51
C ARG A 353 39.55 -5.72 27.33
N LEU A 354 40.07 -6.94 27.32
CA LEU A 354 39.79 -7.92 26.27
C LEU A 354 38.30 -8.31 26.24
N ILE A 355 37.66 -8.46 27.40
CA ILE A 355 36.22 -8.73 27.51
C ILE A 355 35.41 -7.55 26.95
N GLU A 356 35.79 -6.31 27.28
CA GLU A 356 35.17 -5.10 26.74
C GLU A 356 35.24 -5.06 25.21
N GLU A 357 36.40 -5.35 24.63
CA GLU A 357 36.59 -5.43 23.18
C GLU A 357 35.78 -6.57 22.55
N LEU A 358 35.77 -7.74 23.19
CA LEU A 358 35.00 -8.88 22.71
C LEU A 358 33.50 -8.59 22.71
N ASN A 359 32.99 -7.78 23.65
CA ASN A 359 31.57 -7.50 23.78
C ASN A 359 31.02 -6.56 22.68
N GLU A 360 31.89 -5.90 21.91
CA GLU A 360 31.50 -5.02 20.82
C GLU A 360 31.02 -5.81 19.59
N PRO A 361 29.97 -5.35 18.88
CA PRO A 361 29.38 -6.07 17.74
C PRO A 361 30.22 -5.99 16.45
N ALA A 362 31.30 -5.21 16.46
CA ALA A 362 32.17 -5.01 15.31
C ALA A 362 32.82 -6.31 14.84
N MET A 363 33.18 -6.36 13.56
CA MET A 363 33.98 -7.47 13.04
C MET A 363 35.35 -7.43 13.70
N LEU A 364 35.65 -8.45 14.50
CA LEU A 364 36.93 -8.55 15.19
C LEU A 364 38.03 -8.93 14.19
N SER A 365 39.19 -8.28 14.29
CA SER A 365 40.38 -8.58 13.49
C SER A 365 41.10 -9.84 13.97
N VAL A 366 40.82 -10.25 15.21
CA VAL A 366 41.38 -11.43 15.86
C VAL A 366 40.26 -12.42 16.13
N GLU A 367 40.54 -13.71 15.97
CA GLU A 367 39.61 -14.80 16.24
C GLU A 367 39.18 -14.76 17.71
N PRO A 368 37.87 -14.58 18.02
CA PRO A 368 37.37 -14.46 19.39
C PRO A 368 37.80 -15.61 20.29
N GLU A 369 37.86 -16.83 19.75
CA GLU A 369 38.26 -18.04 20.44
C GLU A 369 39.68 -17.92 21.00
N THR A 370 40.62 -17.37 20.23
CA THR A 370 42.01 -17.17 20.68
C THR A 370 42.12 -16.16 21.82
N THR A 371 41.28 -15.12 21.80
CA THR A 371 41.23 -14.13 22.87
C THR A 371 40.60 -14.73 24.13
N ILE A 372 39.56 -15.55 23.99
CA ILE A 372 38.93 -16.27 25.10
C ILE A 372 39.91 -17.26 25.72
N ASP A 373 40.65 -18.03 24.92
CA ASP A 373 41.67 -18.96 25.41
C ASP A 373 42.75 -18.22 26.21
N ARG A 374 43.18 -17.04 25.76
CA ARG A 374 44.11 -16.17 26.51
C ARG A 374 43.53 -15.70 27.84
N ILE A 375 42.24 -15.35 27.88
CA ILE A 375 41.56 -14.96 29.12
C ILE A 375 41.51 -16.13 30.10
N LEU A 376 41.14 -17.32 29.62
CA LEU A 376 41.00 -18.53 30.44
C LEU A 376 42.36 -19.08 30.93
N ALA A 377 43.44 -18.86 30.17
CA ALA A 377 44.79 -19.24 30.56
C ALA A 377 45.45 -18.27 31.57
N SER A 378 44.77 -17.18 31.94
CA SER A 378 45.34 -16.18 32.84
C SER A 378 45.56 -16.73 34.26
N SER A 379 46.62 -16.27 34.92
CA SER A 379 46.98 -16.74 36.25
C SER A 379 45.96 -16.35 37.33
N VAL A 380 45.08 -15.38 37.01
CA VAL A 380 44.00 -14.88 37.85
C VAL A 380 42.91 -15.93 38.12
N ALA A 381 42.80 -16.97 37.31
CA ALA A 381 41.82 -18.06 37.47
C ALA A 381 42.08 -18.94 38.71
N LEU A 382 43.21 -18.77 39.40
CA LEU A 382 43.64 -19.62 40.51
C LEU A 382 43.20 -19.12 41.90
N VAL A 383 42.47 -18.01 41.96
CA VAL A 383 42.02 -17.43 43.25
C VAL A 383 40.69 -18.03 43.67
N ALA A 384 40.63 -18.54 44.89
CA ALA A 384 39.41 -19.06 45.48
C ALA A 384 38.57 -17.94 46.11
N GLY A 385 37.25 -18.13 46.07
CA GLY A 385 36.26 -17.28 46.72
C GLY A 385 36.02 -17.68 48.18
N ILE A 386 34.81 -17.41 48.65
CA ILE A 386 34.36 -17.86 49.98
C ILE A 386 34.28 -19.40 49.97
N ASP A 387 34.66 -20.04 51.08
CA ASP A 387 34.64 -21.50 51.26
C ASP A 387 35.49 -22.28 50.23
N ASP A 388 36.58 -21.69 49.76
CA ASP A 388 37.52 -22.25 48.76
C ASP A 388 36.88 -22.58 47.40
N GLU A 389 35.74 -21.98 47.07
CA GLU A 389 35.09 -22.20 45.77
C GLU A 389 35.86 -21.49 44.63
N PRO A 390 36.10 -22.17 43.48
CA PRO A 390 36.76 -21.53 42.35
C PRO A 390 35.85 -20.47 41.73
N ILE A 391 36.40 -19.27 41.50
CA ILE A 391 35.67 -18.19 40.82
C ILE A 391 35.98 -18.26 39.31
N PRO A 392 35.03 -18.66 38.45
CA PRO A 392 35.28 -18.69 37.02
C PRO A 392 35.43 -17.26 36.47
N ILE A 393 36.41 -17.03 35.60
CA ILE A 393 36.55 -15.73 34.92
C ILE A 393 35.37 -15.51 33.98
N LEU A 394 35.07 -16.51 33.15
CA LEU A 394 33.93 -16.55 32.24
C LEU A 394 33.11 -17.81 32.46
N THR A 395 31.80 -17.69 32.31
CA THR A 395 30.84 -18.81 32.28
C THR A 395 30.65 -19.32 30.85
N GLU A 396 30.10 -20.53 30.69
CA GLU A 396 29.78 -21.09 29.36
C GLU A 396 28.85 -20.18 28.54
N TYR A 397 27.91 -19.50 29.21
CA TYR A 397 26.99 -18.57 28.57
C TYR A 397 27.73 -17.34 28.02
N GLU A 398 28.64 -16.77 28.80
CA GLU A 398 29.42 -15.60 28.38
C GLU A 398 30.38 -15.97 27.25
N ILE A 399 31.05 -17.12 27.34
CA ILE A 399 31.91 -17.65 26.27
C ILE A 399 31.11 -17.76 24.97
N ARG A 400 29.94 -18.43 25.00
CA ARG A 400 29.09 -18.61 23.81
C ARG A 400 28.75 -17.29 23.12
N ASN A 401 28.42 -16.25 23.89
CA ASN A 401 28.05 -14.95 23.34
C ASN A 401 29.28 -14.17 22.84
N LEU A 402 30.36 -14.11 23.62
CA LEU A 402 31.59 -13.39 23.28
C LEU A 402 32.32 -14.01 22.08
N SER A 403 32.15 -15.32 21.84
CA SER A 403 32.65 -16.03 20.65
C SER A 403 31.97 -15.59 19.34
N THR A 404 30.91 -14.79 19.38
CA THR A 404 30.26 -14.31 18.15
C THR A 404 31.22 -13.45 17.33
N LYS A 405 31.53 -13.86 16.10
CA LYS A 405 32.51 -13.18 15.23
C LYS A 405 32.03 -11.85 14.64
N ARG A 406 30.74 -11.76 14.33
CA ARG A 406 30.13 -10.61 13.65
C ARG A 406 28.74 -10.32 14.21
N GLY A 407 28.50 -9.08 14.62
CA GLY A 407 27.23 -8.66 15.21
C GLY A 407 27.12 -9.01 16.71
N SER A 408 25.96 -8.73 17.28
CA SER A 408 25.64 -8.93 18.69
C SER A 408 24.90 -10.25 18.98
N LEU A 409 24.39 -10.91 17.95
CA LEU A 409 23.49 -12.05 18.07
C LEU A 409 24.25 -13.36 17.92
N ASN A 410 24.09 -14.25 18.89
CA ASN A 410 24.57 -15.62 18.77
C ASN A 410 23.69 -16.44 17.80
N ALA A 411 24.08 -17.67 17.49
CA ALA A 411 23.38 -18.51 16.52
C ALA A 411 21.90 -18.81 16.91
N ALA A 412 21.61 -18.98 18.19
CA ALA A 412 20.25 -19.27 18.66
C ALA A 412 19.35 -18.03 18.61
N GLU A 413 19.88 -16.88 19.02
CA GLU A 413 19.20 -15.58 18.93
C GLU A 413 18.92 -15.19 17.48
N ARG A 414 19.89 -15.41 16.60
CA ARG A 414 19.72 -15.18 15.16
C ARG A 414 18.61 -16.04 14.58
N LEU A 415 18.55 -17.32 14.93
CA LEU A 415 17.48 -18.22 14.51
C LEU A 415 16.10 -17.77 15.01
N GLU A 416 16.02 -17.19 16.22
CA GLU A 416 14.76 -16.62 16.71
C GLU A 416 14.33 -15.39 15.91
N ILE A 417 15.28 -14.51 15.55
CA ILE A 417 14.96 -13.36 14.69
C ILE A 417 14.53 -13.81 13.30
N GLU A 418 15.21 -14.77 12.67
CA GLU A 418 14.87 -15.26 11.32
C GLU A 418 13.44 -15.82 11.23
N LYS A 419 12.82 -16.23 12.36
CA LYS A 419 11.42 -16.67 12.40
C LYS A 419 10.41 -15.57 12.05
N HIS A 420 10.75 -14.27 12.10
CA HIS A 420 9.78 -13.21 11.75
C HIS A 420 9.24 -13.41 10.34
N VAL A 421 10.05 -13.85 9.38
CA VAL A 421 9.62 -14.05 8.00
C VAL A 421 8.51 -15.08 7.89
N VAL A 422 8.69 -16.21 8.57
CA VAL A 422 7.68 -17.26 8.60
C VAL A 422 6.43 -16.78 9.34
N ARG A 423 6.59 -16.01 10.42
CA ARG A 423 5.46 -15.43 11.16
C ARG A 423 4.70 -14.37 10.36
N SER A 424 5.40 -13.52 9.60
CA SER A 424 4.82 -12.58 8.64
C SER A 424 4.03 -13.34 7.60
N TYR A 425 4.62 -14.36 6.97
CA TYR A 425 3.94 -15.23 6.01
C TYR A 425 2.65 -15.83 6.57
N GLU A 426 2.69 -16.44 7.75
CA GLU A 426 1.52 -17.07 8.37
C GLU A 426 0.41 -16.07 8.71
N PHE A 427 0.75 -14.83 9.05
CA PHE A 427 -0.22 -13.77 9.25
C PHE A 427 -0.83 -13.32 7.92
N VAL A 428 0.02 -12.94 6.96
CA VAL A 428 -0.38 -12.41 5.65
C VAL A 428 -1.21 -13.42 4.87
N LYS A 429 -0.90 -14.72 4.98
CA LYS A 429 -1.67 -15.81 4.36
C LYS A 429 -3.11 -15.92 4.86
N ARG A 430 -3.42 -15.45 6.07
CA ARG A 430 -4.79 -15.50 6.65
C ARG A 430 -5.68 -14.37 6.17
N ILE A 431 -5.10 -13.32 5.58
CA ILE A 431 -5.86 -12.19 5.04
C ILE A 431 -6.66 -12.68 3.82
N PRO A 432 -7.98 -12.39 3.73
CA PRO A 432 -8.80 -12.79 2.59
C PRO A 432 -8.51 -11.89 1.38
N TRP A 433 -7.39 -12.16 0.70
CA TRP A 433 -6.94 -11.37 -0.45
C TRP A 433 -7.95 -11.43 -1.61
N PRO A 434 -8.27 -10.28 -2.24
CA PRO A 434 -9.08 -10.29 -3.45
C PRO A 434 -8.37 -11.01 -4.60
N PRO A 435 -9.11 -11.49 -5.62
CA PRO A 435 -8.53 -12.11 -6.80
C PRO A 435 -7.50 -11.18 -7.44
N GLY A 436 -6.28 -11.69 -7.67
CA GLY A 436 -5.15 -10.92 -8.18
C GLY A 436 -4.12 -10.48 -7.13
N PHE A 437 -4.39 -10.67 -5.83
CA PHE A 437 -3.48 -10.32 -4.73
C PHE A 437 -2.93 -11.53 -3.96
N THR A 438 -3.02 -12.73 -4.56
CA THR A 438 -2.77 -13.99 -3.86
C THR A 438 -1.28 -14.30 -3.67
N ARG A 439 -0.37 -13.56 -4.33
CA ARG A 439 1.08 -13.83 -4.30
C ARG A 439 1.81 -13.06 -3.20
N ILE A 440 1.16 -12.09 -2.59
CA ILE A 440 1.71 -11.28 -1.48
C ILE A 440 2.37 -12.14 -0.40
N PRO A 441 1.73 -13.22 0.11
CA PRO A 441 2.38 -14.06 1.12
C PRO A 441 3.72 -14.64 0.64
N GLU A 442 3.82 -15.09 -0.61
CA GLU A 442 5.07 -15.64 -1.16
C GLU A 442 6.17 -14.58 -1.21
N PHE A 443 5.84 -13.35 -1.62
CA PHE A 443 6.80 -12.24 -1.65
C PHE A 443 7.31 -11.90 -0.24
N VAL A 444 6.39 -11.85 0.73
CA VAL A 444 6.70 -11.66 2.15
C VAL A 444 7.54 -12.82 2.70
N LYS A 445 7.32 -14.07 2.29
CA LYS A 445 8.12 -15.19 2.77
C LYS A 445 9.55 -15.18 2.21
N SER A 446 9.74 -14.69 0.99
CA SER A 446 10.99 -14.83 0.25
C SER A 446 11.88 -13.59 0.23
N HIS A 447 11.50 -12.48 0.88
CA HIS A 447 12.28 -11.24 0.82
C HIS A 447 13.66 -11.30 1.50
N HIS A 448 13.94 -12.34 2.31
CA HIS A 448 15.26 -12.62 2.88
C HIS A 448 16.00 -13.79 2.20
N GLU A 449 15.45 -14.32 1.10
CA GLU A 449 16.16 -15.28 0.25
C GLU A 449 17.26 -14.58 -0.56
N MET A 450 18.37 -15.27 -0.79
CA MET A 450 19.52 -14.74 -1.55
C MET A 450 19.76 -15.63 -2.77
N LEU A 451 20.18 -15.04 -3.89
CA LEU A 451 20.36 -15.76 -5.16
C LEU A 451 21.30 -16.97 -5.06
N ASP A 452 22.29 -16.93 -4.17
CA ASP A 452 23.26 -18.00 -3.91
C ASP A 452 22.75 -19.11 -2.98
N GLY A 453 21.53 -18.98 -2.43
CA GLY A 453 20.92 -19.90 -1.47
C GLY A 453 21.41 -19.74 -0.03
N SER A 454 22.12 -18.65 0.28
CA SER A 454 22.55 -18.34 1.65
C SER A 454 21.48 -17.66 2.51
N GLY A 455 20.36 -17.26 1.88
CA GLY A 455 19.20 -16.65 2.55
C GLY A 455 18.34 -17.64 3.31
N TYR A 456 17.19 -17.16 3.79
CA TYR A 456 16.23 -17.90 4.60
C TYR A 456 14.79 -17.47 4.25
N PRO A 457 13.75 -18.27 4.56
CA PRO A 457 13.75 -19.51 5.35
C PRO A 457 13.95 -20.80 4.55
N ASP A 458 13.64 -20.83 3.25
CA ASP A 458 13.61 -22.03 2.41
C ASP A 458 14.93 -22.27 1.65
N LYS A 459 15.86 -21.30 1.65
CA LYS A 459 17.17 -21.36 0.98
C LYS A 459 17.05 -21.49 -0.53
N LEU A 460 16.11 -20.74 -1.11
CA LEU A 460 15.85 -20.68 -2.54
C LEU A 460 17.06 -20.12 -3.30
N ARG A 461 17.23 -20.53 -4.57
CA ARG A 461 18.35 -20.10 -5.43
C ARG A 461 17.85 -19.49 -6.73
N GLY A 462 18.53 -18.44 -7.19
CA GLY A 462 18.30 -17.86 -8.51
C GLY A 462 16.82 -17.59 -8.80
N ASP A 463 16.31 -18.20 -9.87
CA ASP A 463 14.93 -18.03 -10.34
C ASP A 463 13.86 -18.73 -9.50
N GLN A 464 14.25 -19.51 -8.49
CA GLN A 464 13.28 -20.00 -7.49
C GLN A 464 12.73 -18.86 -6.63
N ILE A 465 13.46 -17.74 -6.53
CA ILE A 465 13.04 -16.56 -5.78
C ILE A 465 12.16 -15.70 -6.69
N PRO A 466 10.90 -15.41 -6.30
CA PRO A 466 10.05 -14.50 -7.04
C PRO A 466 10.76 -13.17 -7.31
N PHE A 467 10.65 -12.65 -8.54
CA PHE A 467 11.34 -11.43 -8.92
C PHE A 467 10.95 -10.24 -8.02
N GLN A 468 9.67 -10.14 -7.65
CA GLN A 468 9.15 -9.19 -6.67
C GLN A 468 9.84 -9.31 -5.30
N ALA A 469 10.10 -10.54 -4.81
CA ALA A 469 10.80 -10.75 -3.55
C ALA A 469 12.28 -10.30 -3.63
N ARG A 470 12.93 -10.47 -4.80
CA ARG A 470 14.29 -9.95 -5.04
C ARG A 470 14.32 -8.42 -4.99
N MET A 471 13.28 -7.77 -5.50
CA MET A 471 13.13 -6.31 -5.42
C MET A 471 12.97 -5.85 -3.96
N LEU A 472 12.13 -6.55 -3.19
CA LEU A 472 11.97 -6.28 -1.76
C LEU A 472 13.29 -6.47 -1.00
N ALA A 473 14.03 -7.54 -1.27
CA ALA A 473 15.32 -7.80 -0.63
C ALA A 473 16.33 -6.66 -0.83
N VAL A 474 16.44 -6.16 -2.07
CA VAL A 474 17.34 -5.03 -2.38
C VAL A 474 16.88 -3.75 -1.70
N ALA A 475 15.58 -3.46 -1.73
CA ALA A 475 14.98 -2.29 -1.08
C ALA A 475 15.15 -2.29 0.45
N ASP A 476 14.88 -3.43 1.10
CA ASP A 476 15.02 -3.62 2.54
C ASP A 476 16.47 -3.42 2.99
N ILE A 477 17.43 -4.09 2.33
CA ILE A 477 18.85 -3.94 2.67
C ILE A 477 19.31 -2.48 2.52
N TYR A 478 18.89 -1.80 1.45
CA TYR A 478 19.22 -0.39 1.24
C TYR A 478 18.66 0.51 2.35
N ASP A 479 17.38 0.37 2.68
CA ASP A 479 16.76 1.18 3.75
C ASP A 479 17.41 0.88 5.10
N ALA A 480 17.66 -0.39 5.41
CA ALA A 480 18.33 -0.80 6.65
C ALA A 480 19.78 -0.28 6.78
N LEU A 481 20.45 0.05 5.66
CA LEU A 481 21.78 0.66 5.65
C LEU A 481 21.75 2.19 5.78
N THR A 482 20.73 2.84 5.24
CA THR A 482 20.65 4.31 5.12
C THR A 482 19.77 4.97 6.19
N ALA A 483 18.86 4.24 6.82
CA ALA A 483 17.98 4.75 7.84
C ALA A 483 18.76 5.26 9.07
N SER A 484 18.40 6.47 9.53
CA SER A 484 19.06 7.24 10.59
C SER A 484 18.50 6.98 11.99
N ASP A 485 17.46 6.17 12.08
CA ASP A 485 16.59 5.92 13.24
C ASP A 485 17.06 4.76 14.14
N ARG A 486 18.10 4.01 13.76
CA ARG A 486 18.63 2.93 14.61
C ARG A 486 19.52 3.49 15.74
N PRO A 487 19.17 3.28 17.03
CA PRO A 487 19.88 3.89 18.18
C PRO A 487 21.38 3.54 18.28
N TYR A 488 21.80 2.45 17.63
CA TYR A 488 23.11 1.83 17.82
C TYR A 488 24.02 1.88 16.59
N LYS A 489 23.60 2.49 15.47
CA LYS A 489 24.37 2.50 14.22
C LYS A 489 24.23 3.85 13.50
N LYS A 490 25.36 4.51 13.20
CA LYS A 490 25.35 5.69 12.32
C LYS A 490 24.88 5.25 10.92
N SER A 491 23.92 5.98 10.36
CA SER A 491 23.44 5.75 8.99
C SER A 491 24.60 5.79 7.98
N ALA A 492 24.60 4.88 7.03
CA ALA A 492 25.53 4.92 5.91
C ALA A 492 25.08 5.99 4.92
N THR A 493 26.04 6.66 4.26
CA THR A 493 25.71 7.50 3.10
C THR A 493 25.21 6.61 1.95
N PRO A 494 24.39 7.14 1.02
CA PRO A 494 23.92 6.37 -0.14
C PRO A 494 25.07 5.70 -0.91
N GLU A 495 26.22 6.37 -1.08
CA GLU A 495 27.38 5.82 -1.79
C GLU A 495 27.94 4.59 -1.08
N LYS A 496 28.03 4.65 0.26
CA LYS A 496 28.51 3.53 1.06
C LYS A 496 27.50 2.38 1.07
N ALA A 497 26.20 2.67 1.11
CA ALA A 497 25.15 1.66 1.03
C ALA A 497 25.20 0.92 -0.32
N PHE A 498 25.31 1.65 -1.44
CA PHE A 498 25.45 1.04 -2.76
C PHE A 498 26.77 0.29 -2.94
N SER A 499 27.88 0.75 -2.35
CA SER A 499 29.13 -0.02 -2.35
C SER A 499 28.96 -1.39 -1.69
N ILE A 500 28.18 -1.49 -0.61
CA ILE A 500 27.89 -2.76 0.07
C ILE A 500 26.98 -3.63 -0.81
N LEU A 501 25.92 -3.06 -1.39
CA LEU A 501 25.00 -3.77 -2.27
C LEU A 501 25.71 -4.32 -3.51
N ASP A 502 26.57 -3.52 -4.14
CA ASP A 502 27.40 -3.91 -5.30
C ASP A 502 28.32 -5.08 -4.96
N ASP A 503 28.91 -5.08 -3.76
CA ASP A 503 29.78 -6.18 -3.32
C ASP A 503 28.99 -7.47 -3.02
N GLU A 504 27.79 -7.38 -2.45
CA GLU A 504 26.92 -8.55 -2.23
C GLU A 504 26.35 -9.08 -3.57
N ALA A 505 26.04 -8.21 -4.53
CA ALA A 505 25.65 -8.59 -5.88
C ALA A 505 26.78 -9.31 -6.64
N LYS A 506 28.02 -8.81 -6.58
CA LYS A 506 29.22 -9.48 -7.15
C LYS A 506 29.48 -10.85 -6.53
N ARG A 507 29.12 -11.05 -5.26
CA ARG A 507 29.19 -12.35 -4.58
C ARG A 507 28.04 -13.29 -4.98
N GLY A 508 27.13 -12.85 -5.83
CA GLY A 508 26.01 -13.64 -6.32
C GLY A 508 24.85 -13.76 -5.35
N LYS A 509 24.73 -12.86 -4.35
CA LYS A 509 23.62 -12.88 -3.38
C LYS A 509 22.44 -12.02 -3.80
N LEU A 510 22.72 -10.88 -4.41
CA LEU A 510 21.71 -9.92 -4.89
C LEU A 510 21.72 -9.84 -6.41
N ASP A 511 20.59 -9.44 -6.98
CA ASP A 511 20.44 -9.24 -8.42
C ASP A 511 21.09 -7.93 -8.83
N GLN A 512 22.19 -7.99 -9.59
CA GLN A 512 22.95 -6.81 -10.01
C GLN A 512 22.08 -5.83 -10.80
N VAL A 513 21.15 -6.32 -11.62
CA VAL A 513 20.27 -5.45 -12.42
C VAL A 513 19.35 -4.64 -11.50
N LEU A 514 18.85 -5.25 -10.42
CA LEU A 514 18.02 -4.54 -9.45
C LEU A 514 18.82 -3.55 -8.60
N VAL A 515 20.06 -3.89 -8.24
CA VAL A 515 20.96 -2.96 -7.52
C VAL A 515 21.28 -1.74 -8.37
N ASP A 516 21.65 -1.93 -9.64
CA ASP A 516 21.94 -0.85 -10.58
C ASP A 516 20.70 0.02 -10.83
N LEU A 517 19.54 -0.61 -10.97
CA LEU A 517 18.26 0.09 -11.12
C LEU A 517 17.94 0.94 -9.89
N MET A 518 18.05 0.38 -8.69
CA MET A 518 17.81 1.12 -7.45
C MET A 518 18.74 2.32 -7.32
N LYS A 519 20.02 2.15 -7.67
CA LYS A 519 21.02 3.22 -7.69
C LYS A 519 20.63 4.37 -8.60
N SER A 520 20.14 4.06 -9.80
CA SER A 520 19.67 5.09 -10.74
C SER A 520 18.46 5.88 -10.20
N ILE A 521 17.50 5.19 -9.56
CA ILE A 521 16.30 5.81 -8.97
C ILE A 521 16.66 6.74 -7.80
N VAL A 522 17.57 6.31 -6.93
CA VAL A 522 18.00 7.11 -5.78
C VAL A 522 18.82 8.32 -6.20
N GLN A 523 19.62 8.23 -7.27
CA GLN A 523 20.40 9.37 -7.78
C GLN A 523 19.59 10.39 -8.58
N ALA A 524 18.42 10.00 -9.08
CA ALA A 524 17.52 10.87 -9.83
C ALA A 524 16.60 11.74 -8.94
N ASN A 525 16.47 11.38 -7.66
CA ASN A 525 15.76 12.12 -6.63
C ASN A 525 16.74 12.89 -5.75
#